data_AF-A0A060CA33-F1
#
_entry.id   AF-A0A060CA33-F1
#
_cell.length_a   1.000
_cell.length_b   1.000
_cell.length_c   1.000
_cell.angle_alpha   90.00
_cell.angle_beta   90.00
_cell.angle_gamma   90.00
#
_symmetry.space_group_name_H-M   'P 1'
#
loop_
_entity.id
_entity.type
_entity.pdbx_description
1 polymer ?
#
loop_
_entity_poly.entity_id
_entity_poly.type
_entity_poly.pdbx_seq_one_letter_code
_entity_poly.pdbx_strand_id
1 'polypeptide(L)'
;MAAYADFYGWDGYNVDFENMDPRDKDLFTGFVEKLSQLLHKAGRTVSVDVTGIVDNSPFWSGCYDRKALAEKADYLVLMAYDQTPRGSRHAGSVSSYSWV
;
A
#
# COMPACT_ATOMS: atom_id res chain seq x y z
N MET A 1 -5.23 -4.22 -16.45
CA MET A 1 -4.34 -3.16 -15.92
C MET A 1 -3.25 -2.84 -16.92
N ALA A 2 -2.32 -3.76 -17.26
CA ALA A 2 -1.27 -3.47 -18.26
C ALA A 2 -1.77 -2.80 -19.56
N ALA A 3 -2.80 -3.36 -20.22
CA ALA A 3 -3.37 -2.79 -21.44
C ALA A 3 -3.96 -1.36 -21.27
N TYR A 4 -4.46 -1.01 -20.08
CA TYR A 4 -4.93 0.34 -19.81
C TYR A 4 -3.76 1.31 -19.64
N ALA A 5 -2.68 0.90 -18.96
CA ALA A 5 -1.47 1.70 -18.88
C ALA A 5 -0.80 1.88 -20.25
N ASP A 6 -0.86 0.88 -21.16
CA ASP A 6 -0.47 1.05 -22.56
C ASP A 6 -1.32 2.11 -23.26
N PHE A 7 -2.64 1.96 -23.19
CA PHE A 7 -3.58 2.82 -23.90
C PHE A 7 -3.51 4.28 -23.45
N TYR A 8 -3.39 4.50 -22.14
CA TYR A 8 -3.33 5.85 -21.56
C TYR A 8 -1.92 6.40 -21.39
N GLY A 9 -0.88 5.63 -21.73
CA GLY A 9 0.51 6.06 -21.60
C GLY A 9 0.95 6.28 -20.14
N TRP A 10 0.49 5.44 -19.22
CA TRP A 10 0.93 5.49 -17.82
C TRP A 10 2.20 4.66 -17.62
N ASP A 11 3.10 5.19 -16.79
CA ASP A 11 4.36 4.54 -16.44
C ASP A 11 4.17 3.39 -15.45
N GLY A 12 3.00 3.25 -14.83
CA GLY A 12 2.77 2.27 -13.79
C GLY A 12 1.44 2.39 -13.08
N TYR A 13 1.34 1.70 -11.95
CA TYR A 13 0.19 1.74 -11.04
C TYR A 13 0.63 1.93 -9.59
N ASN A 14 -0.12 2.74 -8.86
CA ASN A 14 -0.08 2.78 -7.40
C ASN A 14 -1.29 2.00 -6.86
N VAL A 15 -1.04 1.00 -6.00
CA VAL A 15 -2.07 0.16 -5.40
C VAL A 15 -2.39 0.68 -4.00
N ASP A 16 -3.61 1.19 -3.84
CA ASP A 16 -4.12 1.78 -2.61
C ASP A 16 -5.29 0.95 -2.07
N PHE A 17 -4.98 -0.22 -1.50
CA PHE A 17 -5.98 -1.07 -0.86
C PHE A 17 -5.87 -0.90 0.66
N GLU A 18 -6.92 -0.33 1.25
CA GLU A 18 -6.98 0.01 2.67
C GLU A 18 -7.98 -0.87 3.43
N ASN A 19 -7.79 -0.96 4.75
CA ASN A 19 -8.72 -1.61 5.69
C ASN A 19 -9.13 -3.04 5.28
N MET A 20 -8.17 -3.78 4.70
CA MET A 20 -8.39 -5.14 4.23
C MET A 20 -8.59 -6.10 5.40
N ASP A 21 -9.31 -7.20 5.14
CA ASP A 21 -9.36 -8.31 6.08
C ASP A 21 -7.94 -8.92 6.23
N PRO A 22 -7.40 -9.05 7.46
CA PRO A 22 -6.08 -9.61 7.68
C PRO A 22 -5.90 -11.03 7.12
N ARG A 23 -6.99 -11.77 6.92
CA ARG A 23 -6.99 -13.10 6.30
C ARG A 23 -6.63 -13.07 4.82
N ASP A 24 -6.79 -11.92 4.16
CA ASP A 24 -6.49 -11.74 2.74
C ASP A 24 -5.06 -11.26 2.50
N LYS A 25 -4.23 -11.13 3.54
CA LYS A 25 -2.84 -10.65 3.45
C LYS A 25 -2.01 -11.38 2.38
N ASP A 26 -2.08 -12.71 2.36
CA ASP A 26 -1.33 -13.52 1.39
C ASP A 26 -1.92 -13.40 -0.02
N LEU A 27 -3.26 -13.26 -0.11
CA LEU A 27 -3.95 -13.04 -1.38
C LEU A 27 -3.60 -11.68 -1.98
N PHE A 28 -3.53 -10.64 -1.16
CA PHE A 28 -3.12 -9.29 -1.57
C PHE A 28 -1.67 -9.29 -2.05
N THR A 29 -0.77 -9.94 -1.31
CA THR A 29 0.64 -10.08 -1.72
C THR A 29 0.76 -10.82 -3.06
N GLY A 30 0.01 -11.92 -3.24
CA GLY A 30 -0.03 -12.65 -4.51
C GLY A 30 -0.65 -11.85 -5.66
N PHE A 31 -1.61 -10.95 -5.37
CA PHE A 31 -2.13 -10.01 -6.34
C PHE A 31 -1.05 -9.02 -6.81
N VAL A 32 -0.32 -8.40 -5.88
CA VAL A 32 0.78 -7.47 -6.19
C VAL A 32 1.88 -8.17 -6.99
N GLU A 33 2.26 -9.40 -6.62
CA GLU A 33 3.24 -10.18 -7.39
C GLU A 33 2.81 -10.38 -8.85
N LYS A 34 1.56 -10.81 -9.09
CA LYS A 34 1.05 -11.01 -10.46
C LYS A 34 0.97 -9.69 -11.23
N LEU A 35 0.57 -8.61 -10.56
CA LEU A 35 0.48 -7.28 -11.17
C LEU A 35 1.86 -6.78 -11.60
N SER A 36 2.84 -6.83 -10.70
CA SER A 36 4.23 -6.46 -10.99
C SER A 36 4.81 -7.28 -12.13
N GLN A 37 4.67 -8.61 -12.11
CA GLN A 37 5.16 -9.47 -13.19
C GLN A 37 4.58 -9.10 -14.57
N LEU A 38 3.31 -8.67 -14.64
CA LEU A 38 2.68 -8.25 -15.89
C LEU A 38 3.14 -6.85 -16.34
N LEU A 39 3.32 -5.92 -15.40
CA LEU A 39 3.71 -4.53 -15.69
C LEU A 39 5.21 -4.41 -16.01
N HIS A 40 6.06 -5.15 -15.30
CA HIS A 40 7.51 -5.19 -15.57
C HIS A 40 7.81 -5.70 -16.98
N LYS A 41 7.03 -6.65 -17.51
CA LYS A 41 7.15 -7.10 -18.91
C LYS A 41 6.92 -6.00 -19.93
N ALA A 42 6.19 -4.96 -19.55
CA ALA A 42 5.93 -3.78 -20.37
C ALA A 42 6.79 -2.57 -19.96
N GLY A 43 7.81 -2.77 -19.11
CA GLY A 43 8.69 -1.70 -18.64
C GLY A 43 8.02 -0.71 -17.68
N ARG A 44 6.96 -1.12 -16.98
CA ARG A 44 6.17 -0.28 -16.07
C ARG A 44 6.40 -0.60 -14.60
N THR A 45 6.17 0.38 -13.73
CA THR A 45 6.39 0.25 -12.28
C THR A 45 5.11 -0.02 -11.50
N VAL A 46 5.27 -0.59 -10.30
CA VAL A 46 4.22 -0.79 -9.31
C VAL A 46 4.66 -0.21 -7.97
N SER A 47 3.83 0.65 -7.40
CA SER A 47 3.94 1.07 -6.00
C SER A 47 2.74 0.58 -5.20
N VAL A 48 2.93 0.42 -3.89
CA VAL A 48 1.87 -0.01 -2.97
C VAL A 48 1.84 0.94 -1.77
N ASP A 49 0.68 1.49 -1.48
CA ASP A 49 0.45 2.30 -0.29
C ASP A 49 0.32 1.37 0.93
N VAL A 50 1.07 1.69 1.99
CA VAL A 50 1.03 0.97 3.26
C VAL A 50 0.96 1.96 4.42
N THR A 51 0.21 1.62 5.46
CA THR A 51 0.10 2.44 6.66
C THR A 51 1.32 2.28 7.58
N GLY A 52 1.42 3.17 8.57
CA GLY A 52 2.37 3.04 9.68
C GLY A 52 2.21 1.73 10.46
N ILE A 53 3.29 1.24 11.05
CA ILE A 53 3.25 0.04 11.90
C ILE A 53 2.68 0.43 13.26
N VAL A 54 1.49 -0.08 13.55
CA VAL A 54 0.84 0.08 14.85
C VAL A 54 0.44 -1.27 15.42
N ASP A 55 0.83 -1.52 16.67
CA ASP A 55 0.48 -2.73 17.41
C ASP A 55 -1.03 -2.83 17.64
N ASN A 56 -1.54 -4.07 17.68
CA ASN A 56 -2.96 -4.35 17.91
C ASN A 56 -3.93 -3.67 16.91
N SER A 57 -3.44 -3.32 15.71
CA SER A 57 -4.24 -2.70 14.65
C SER A 57 -4.33 -3.62 13.42
N PRO A 58 -5.10 -4.73 13.48
CA PRO A 58 -5.05 -5.78 12.47
C PRO A 58 -5.55 -5.32 11.09
N PHE A 59 -6.61 -4.51 11.02
CA PHE A 59 -7.20 -4.09 9.74
C PHE A 59 -6.50 -2.90 9.09
N TRP A 60 -6.01 -1.95 9.90
CA TRP A 60 -5.38 -0.73 9.38
C TRP A 60 -3.88 -0.93 9.15
N SER A 61 -3.16 -1.61 10.03
CA SER A 61 -1.71 -1.83 9.93
C SER A 61 -1.33 -3.29 9.67
N GLY A 62 -1.94 -4.22 10.38
CA GLY A 62 -1.57 -5.64 10.40
C GLY A 62 -2.00 -6.43 9.16
N CYS A 63 -2.75 -5.81 8.24
CA CYS A 63 -3.29 -6.45 7.04
C CYS A 63 -2.24 -6.58 5.90
N TYR A 64 -1.12 -5.85 5.99
CA TYR A 64 -0.04 -5.89 5.00
C TYR A 64 1.10 -6.83 5.42
N ASP A 65 1.54 -7.72 4.52
CA ASP A 65 2.87 -8.34 4.61
C ASP A 65 3.89 -7.40 3.95
N ARG A 66 4.38 -6.42 4.71
CA ARG A 66 5.28 -5.38 4.17
C ARG A 66 6.58 -5.96 3.62
N LYS A 67 7.10 -7.03 4.22
CA LYS A 67 8.35 -7.64 3.75
C LYS A 67 8.11 -8.29 2.39
N ALA A 68 7.07 -9.11 2.27
CA ALA A 68 6.77 -9.75 1.00
C ALA A 68 6.38 -8.71 -0.06
N LEU A 69 5.58 -7.69 0.28
CA LEU A 69 5.25 -6.60 -0.65
C LEU A 69 6.49 -5.85 -1.15
N ALA A 70 7.47 -5.57 -0.27
CA ALA A 70 8.73 -4.91 -0.66
C ALA A 70 9.58 -5.75 -1.63
N GLU A 71 9.43 -7.07 -1.64
CA GLU A 71 10.10 -7.96 -2.60
C GLU A 71 9.39 -8.02 -3.96
N LYS A 72 8.14 -7.54 -4.05
CA LYS A 72 7.30 -7.67 -5.25
C LYS A 72 6.95 -6.34 -5.91
N ALA A 73 6.90 -5.24 -5.16
CA ALA A 73 6.65 -3.90 -5.68
C ALA A 73 7.98 -3.14 -5.90
N ASP A 74 7.97 -2.14 -6.76
CA ASP A 74 9.12 -1.25 -6.96
C ASP A 74 9.26 -0.24 -5.81
N TYR A 75 8.12 0.19 -5.24
CA TYR A 75 8.08 1.10 -4.10
C TYR A 75 6.99 0.69 -3.09
N LEU A 76 7.30 0.83 -1.81
CA LEU A 76 6.28 0.95 -0.76
C LEU A 76 6.16 2.42 -0.38
N VAL A 77 4.96 2.96 -0.51
CA VAL A 77 4.65 4.34 -0.14
C VAL A 77 4.08 4.30 1.27
N LEU A 78 4.87 4.76 2.24
CA LEU A 78 4.43 4.84 3.62
C LEU A 78 3.46 6.02 3.78
N MET A 79 2.20 5.72 4.02
CA MET A 79 1.16 6.68 4.37
C MET A 79 1.33 7.16 5.81
N ALA A 80 2.39 7.93 6.06
CA ALA A 80 2.74 8.47 7.37
C ALA A 80 1.85 9.69 7.72
N TYR A 81 0.54 9.50 7.74
CA TYR A 81 -0.46 10.47 8.16
C TYR A 81 -1.64 9.78 8.86
N ASP A 82 -2.68 10.54 9.18
CA ASP A 82 -3.83 10.09 9.98
C ASP A 82 -3.47 9.59 11.39
N GLN A 83 -2.38 10.12 11.97
CA GLN A 83 -2.07 9.93 13.39
C GLN A 83 -3.25 10.38 14.28
N THR A 84 -3.89 11.50 13.91
CA THR A 84 -5.15 11.97 14.51
C THR A 84 -6.21 12.10 13.41
N PRO A 85 -6.97 11.03 13.11
CA PRO A 85 -7.90 11.01 11.97
C PRO A 85 -9.17 11.80 12.27
N ARG A 86 -9.98 12.08 11.24
CA ARG A 86 -11.25 12.82 11.32
C ARG A 86 -12.20 12.33 12.43
N GLY A 87 -12.19 11.03 12.72
CA GLY A 87 -13.05 10.40 13.75
C GLY A 87 -12.53 10.51 15.19
N SER A 88 -11.37 11.13 15.42
CA SER A 88 -10.76 11.23 16.74
C SER A 88 -11.63 12.07 17.71
N ARG A 89 -11.68 11.64 18.98
CA ARG A 89 -12.32 12.39 20.08
C ARG A 89 -11.48 13.57 20.57
N HIS A 90 -10.20 13.61 20.19
CA HIS A 90 -9.23 14.60 20.62
C HIS A 90 -8.53 15.23 19.42
N ALA A 91 -8.27 16.54 19.49
CA ALA A 91 -7.44 17.22 18.51
C ALA A 91 -5.96 16.82 18.69
N GLY A 92 -5.20 16.81 17.61
CA GLY A 92 -3.82 16.37 17.60
C GLY A 92 -3.17 16.54 16.23
N SER A 93 -1.88 16.19 16.14
CA SER A 93 -1.15 16.23 14.87
C SER A 93 -1.68 15.17 13.90
N VAL A 94 -1.73 15.51 12.61
CA VAL A 94 -2.04 14.55 11.54
C VAL A 94 -0.80 13.70 11.20
N SER A 95 0.40 14.28 11.30
CA SER A 95 1.68 13.63 11.01
C SER A 95 2.81 14.35 11.77
N SER A 96 2.97 14.04 13.07
CA SER A 96 4.05 14.65 13.86
C SER A 96 5.41 14.03 13.50
N TYR A 97 6.46 14.86 13.45
CA TYR A 97 7.81 14.41 13.09
C TYR A 97 8.32 13.25 13.97
N SER A 98 7.97 13.21 15.25
CA SER A 98 8.39 12.12 16.16
C SER A 98 7.59 10.83 15.99
N TRP A 99 6.48 10.87 15.26
CA TRP A 99 5.61 9.72 15.00
C TRP A 99 5.92 9.04 13.66
N VAL A 100 6.34 9.84 12.67
CA VAL A 100 6.93 9.35 11.41
C VAL A 100 8.27 8.67 11.71
#